data_AF-A0A085W5K5-F1
#
_entry.id   AF-A0A085W5K5-F1
#
_cell.length_a   1.000
_cell.length_b   1.000
_cell.length_c   1.000
_cell.angle_alpha   90.00
_cell.angle_beta   90.00
_cell.angle_gamma   90.00
#
_symmetry.space_group_name_H-M   'P 1'
#
loop_
_entity.id
_entity.type
_entity.pdbx_description
1 polymer ?
#
loop_
_entity_poly.entity_id
_entity_poly.type
_entity_poly.pdbx_seq_one_letter_code
_entity_poly.pdbx_strand_id
1 'polypeptide(L)'
;MRGSRFGGGFGGGFPGLESMSAKLAVGLVAGSVLFLLTKSTGGGLLLLTPGTLGSYLWQPFSYAFIEMSPLGIIFGAIIIWSIGGWLEGVWGARRMLLVTLGCTVLAGLATSLIIPLILSGTPLYAGGTVMASILWVAYGLTIGRGQTNFWGIPLSGNAFAGIGAGFVLLGILTAGNLFLGFLGQLPDVLGLLFVFIYMKGANPRRLWLHFQHWRLQRQLRGRARNLRVVSHDRPSDDRYLN
;
A
#
# COMPACT_ATOMS: atom_id res chain seq x y z
N MET A 1 4.04 37.29 8.52
CA MET A 1 3.76 36.09 9.35
C MET A 1 2.38 35.57 8.99
N ARG A 2 2.28 34.50 8.19
CA ARG A 2 1.01 33.86 7.80
C ARG A 2 0.97 32.49 8.47
N GLY A 3 0.07 32.33 9.43
CA GLY A 3 -0.07 31.13 10.23
C GLY A 3 -0.47 29.92 9.39
N SER A 4 0.41 28.95 9.31
CA SER A 4 0.12 27.60 8.82
C SER A 4 -0.72 26.87 9.88
N ARG A 5 -2.05 26.92 9.77
CA ARG A 5 -2.93 25.93 10.40
C ARG A 5 -2.91 24.66 9.53
N PHE A 6 -1.88 23.84 9.71
CA PHE A 6 -1.88 22.44 9.29
C PHE A 6 -1.88 21.58 10.55
N GLY A 7 -3.05 21.48 11.17
CA GLY A 7 -3.38 20.40 12.09
C GLY A 7 -4.14 19.36 11.29
N GLY A 8 -3.48 18.28 10.89
CA GLY A 8 -4.09 17.10 10.28
C GLY A 8 -4.90 16.33 11.33
N GLY A 9 -6.03 16.92 11.74
CA GLY A 9 -7.08 16.26 12.48
C GLY A 9 -8.34 16.21 11.64
N PHE A 10 -9.30 15.40 12.10
CA PHE A 10 -10.69 15.22 11.66
C PHE A 10 -11.54 16.53 11.54
N GLY A 11 -10.93 17.69 11.30
CA GLY A 11 -11.55 19.02 11.27
C GLY A 11 -11.90 19.54 9.87
N GLY A 12 -11.56 18.81 8.81
CA GLY A 12 -12.22 18.99 7.51
C GLY A 12 -13.38 18.01 7.46
N GLY A 13 -14.62 18.50 7.42
CA GLY A 13 -15.84 17.70 7.57
C GLY A 13 -15.88 16.42 6.73
N PHE A 14 -16.76 15.50 7.14
CA PHE A 14 -16.95 14.23 6.45
C PHE A 14 -17.10 14.44 4.93
N PRO A 15 -16.38 13.66 4.10
CA PRO A 15 -16.51 13.75 2.65
C PRO A 15 -17.97 13.55 2.27
N GLY A 16 -18.49 14.40 1.39
CA GLY A 16 -19.84 14.23 0.85
C GLY A 16 -20.02 12.86 0.20
N LEU A 17 -21.27 12.40 0.11
CA LEU A 17 -21.62 11.09 -0.46
C LEU A 17 -21.20 10.92 -1.93
N GLU A 18 -20.84 12.01 -2.60
CA GLU A 18 -20.34 12.00 -3.99
C GLU A 18 -18.87 11.60 -4.11
N SER A 19 -18.12 11.61 -3.00
CA SER A 19 -16.70 11.25 -2.95
C SER A 19 -16.46 9.81 -3.40
N MET A 20 -15.31 9.57 -4.02
CA MET A 20 -14.92 8.21 -4.42
C MET A 20 -14.74 7.32 -3.18
N SER A 21 -14.27 7.87 -2.06
CA SER A 21 -14.17 7.13 -0.80
C SER A 21 -15.52 6.64 -0.30
N ALA A 22 -16.56 7.47 -0.36
CA ALA A 22 -17.92 7.06 0.00
C ALA A 22 -18.42 5.94 -0.91
N LYS A 23 -18.18 6.04 -2.23
CA LYS A 23 -18.56 5.00 -3.19
C LYS A 23 -17.86 3.67 -2.92
N LEU A 24 -16.57 3.69 -2.57
CA LEU A 24 -15.83 2.48 -2.19
C LEU A 24 -16.35 1.88 -0.87
N ALA A 25 -16.69 2.71 0.12
CA ALA A 25 -17.26 2.26 1.37
C ALA A 25 -18.65 1.62 1.17
N VAL A 26 -19.53 2.27 0.39
CA VAL A 26 -20.82 1.70 0.00
C VAL A 26 -20.63 0.40 -0.79
N GLY A 27 -19.66 0.36 -1.70
CA GLY A 27 -19.30 -0.84 -2.45
C GLY A 27 -18.90 -2.00 -1.54
N LEU A 28 -18.08 -1.75 -0.51
CA LEU A 28 -17.70 -2.75 0.48
C LEU A 28 -18.93 -3.27 1.24
N VAL A 29 -19.80 -2.38 1.71
CA VAL A 29 -21.01 -2.77 2.45
C VAL A 29 -21.93 -3.60 1.56
N ALA A 30 -22.23 -3.11 0.34
CA ALA A 30 -23.10 -3.79 -0.60
C ALA A 30 -22.55 -5.15 -1.02
N GLY A 31 -21.27 -5.25 -1.33
CA GLY A 31 -20.60 -6.50 -1.69
C GLY A 31 -20.62 -7.52 -0.54
N SER A 32 -20.37 -7.06 0.68
CA SER A 32 -20.42 -7.91 1.88
C SER A 32 -21.84 -8.38 2.19
N VAL A 33 -22.85 -7.51 2.08
CA VAL A 33 -24.26 -7.90 2.25
C VAL A 33 -24.68 -8.90 1.18
N LEU A 34 -24.33 -8.66 -0.08
CA LEU A 34 -24.61 -9.59 -1.17
C LEU A 34 -23.97 -10.96 -0.91
N PHE A 35 -22.71 -10.99 -0.46
CA PHE A 35 -22.03 -12.22 -0.07
C PHE A 35 -22.78 -12.95 1.07
N LEU A 36 -23.17 -12.23 2.13
CA LEU A 36 -23.89 -12.81 3.27
C LEU A 36 -25.26 -13.39 2.87
N LEU A 37 -25.96 -12.76 1.92
CA LEU A 37 -27.24 -13.24 1.38
C LEU A 37 -27.08 -14.46 0.46
N THR A 38 -25.95 -14.57 -0.25
CA THR A 38 -25.70 -15.62 -1.25
C THR A 38 -24.75 -16.72 -0.77
N LYS A 39 -24.31 -16.69 0.49
CA LYS A 39 -23.31 -17.62 1.05
C LYS A 39 -23.69 -19.10 0.89
N SER A 40 -24.98 -19.42 0.86
CA SER A 40 -25.49 -20.80 0.75
C SER A 40 -25.72 -21.28 -0.68
N THR A 41 -25.79 -20.39 -1.67
CA THR A 41 -26.19 -20.69 -3.05
C THR A 41 -25.08 -20.48 -4.09
N GLY A 42 -24.02 -19.75 -3.74
CA GLY A 42 -22.91 -19.49 -4.68
C GLY A 42 -21.98 -18.33 -4.32
N GLY A 43 -22.13 -17.70 -3.15
CA GLY A 43 -21.34 -16.54 -2.72
C GLY A 43 -19.83 -16.79 -2.66
N GLY A 44 -19.39 -18.06 -2.60
CA GLY A 44 -17.98 -18.42 -2.70
C GLY A 44 -17.31 -17.97 -4.00
N LEU A 45 -18.07 -17.80 -5.10
CA LEU A 45 -17.55 -17.31 -6.39
C LEU A 45 -17.12 -15.84 -6.36
N LEU A 46 -17.60 -15.08 -5.37
CA LEU A 46 -17.25 -13.67 -5.19
C LEU A 46 -15.96 -13.52 -4.37
N LEU A 47 -15.61 -14.53 -3.57
CA LEU A 47 -14.35 -14.59 -2.84
C LEU A 47 -13.20 -14.98 -3.77
N LEU A 48 -11.99 -14.66 -3.34
CA LEU A 48 -10.80 -15.04 -4.06
C LEU A 48 -10.49 -16.51 -3.81
N THR A 49 -10.50 -17.30 -4.88
CA THR A 49 -10.07 -18.70 -4.87
C THR A 49 -8.72 -18.82 -5.59
N PRO A 50 -7.61 -19.07 -4.87
CA PRO A 50 -6.29 -19.19 -5.47
C PRO A 50 -6.23 -20.26 -6.56
N GLY A 51 -5.41 -20.03 -7.59
CA GLY A 51 -5.24 -20.96 -8.71
C GLY A 51 -6.34 -20.93 -9.77
N THR A 52 -7.40 -20.12 -9.59
CA THR A 52 -8.52 -20.05 -10.55
C THR A 52 -8.48 -18.86 -11.50
N LEU A 53 -7.37 -18.13 -11.55
CA LEU A 53 -7.21 -16.92 -12.38
C LEU A 53 -7.48 -17.15 -13.88
N GLY A 54 -7.37 -18.39 -14.39
CA GLY A 54 -7.72 -18.71 -15.78
C GLY A 54 -9.23 -18.77 -16.06
N SER A 55 -10.04 -19.10 -15.04
CA SER A 55 -11.48 -19.32 -15.19
C SER A 55 -12.32 -18.17 -14.63
N TYR A 56 -11.81 -17.48 -13.61
CA TYR A 56 -12.56 -16.47 -12.85
C TYR A 56 -11.77 -15.16 -12.67
N LEU A 57 -11.56 -14.45 -13.79
CA LEU A 57 -10.79 -13.19 -13.84
C LEU A 57 -11.38 -12.05 -13.00
N TRP A 58 -12.66 -12.12 -12.61
CA TRP A 58 -13.32 -11.10 -11.81
C TRP A 58 -13.04 -11.24 -10.30
N GLN A 59 -12.61 -12.40 -9.82
CA GLN A 59 -12.44 -12.66 -8.39
C GLN A 59 -11.51 -11.65 -7.68
N PRO A 60 -10.36 -11.24 -8.25
CA PRO A 60 -9.50 -10.21 -7.66
C PRO A 60 -10.17 -8.84 -7.52
N PHE A 61 -11.24 -8.57 -8.25
CA PHE A 61 -12.01 -7.33 -8.11
C PHE A 61 -13.16 -7.51 -7.11
N SER A 62 -13.91 -8.60 -7.19
CA SER A 62 -15.06 -8.83 -6.31
C SER A 62 -14.64 -9.01 -4.86
N TYR A 63 -13.56 -9.75 -4.60
CA TYR A 63 -13.14 -10.05 -3.23
C TYR A 63 -12.76 -8.78 -2.45
N ALA A 64 -12.26 -7.74 -3.14
CA ALA A 64 -11.87 -6.46 -2.53
C ALA A 64 -13.04 -5.75 -1.81
N PHE A 65 -14.27 -6.05 -2.21
CA PHE A 65 -15.50 -5.48 -1.65
C PHE A 65 -16.25 -6.43 -0.73
N ILE A 66 -15.60 -7.50 -0.27
CA ILE A 66 -16.22 -8.49 0.60
C ILE A 66 -15.47 -8.54 1.91
N GLU A 67 -16.22 -8.42 2.98
CA GLU A 67 -15.79 -8.64 4.35
C GLU A 67 -16.77 -9.61 5.01
N MET A 68 -16.23 -10.61 5.72
CA MET A 68 -17.05 -11.69 6.29
C MET A 68 -17.54 -11.35 7.68
N SER A 69 -16.83 -10.48 8.40
CA SER A 69 -17.15 -10.12 9.77
C SER A 69 -18.05 -8.86 9.83
N PRO A 70 -19.17 -8.85 10.57
CA PRO A 70 -20.03 -7.66 10.68
C PRO A 70 -19.29 -6.42 11.18
N LEU A 71 -18.42 -6.59 12.18
CA LEU A 71 -17.58 -5.50 12.68
C LEU A 71 -16.56 -5.05 11.63
N GLY A 72 -15.96 -5.98 10.88
CA GLY A 72 -15.05 -5.64 9.78
C GLY A 72 -15.75 -4.83 8.69
N ILE A 73 -17.02 -5.13 8.37
CA ILE A 73 -17.79 -4.35 7.38
C ILE A 73 -17.94 -2.90 7.87
N ILE A 74 -18.36 -2.72 9.12
CA ILE A 74 -18.60 -1.39 9.71
C ILE A 74 -17.28 -0.61 9.79
N PHE A 75 -16.25 -1.18 10.42
CA PHE A 75 -14.96 -0.51 10.58
C PHE A 75 -14.25 -0.30 9.25
N GLY A 76 -14.28 -1.28 8.35
CA GLY A 76 -13.75 -1.16 7.00
C GLY A 76 -14.41 -0.01 6.25
N ALA A 77 -15.74 0.07 6.24
CA ALA A 77 -16.46 1.15 5.59
C ALA A 77 -16.14 2.53 6.20
N ILE A 78 -16.09 2.64 7.53
CA ILE A 78 -15.73 3.89 8.22
C ILE A 78 -14.30 4.30 7.88
N ILE A 79 -13.34 3.38 7.89
CA ILE A 79 -11.95 3.63 7.52
C ILE A 79 -11.87 4.09 6.07
N ILE A 80 -12.51 3.37 5.15
CA ILE A 80 -12.50 3.72 3.73
C ILE A 80 -13.08 5.10 3.50
N TRP A 81 -14.21 5.40 4.11
CA TRP A 81 -14.87 6.69 3.93
C TRP A 81 -14.07 7.83 4.55
N SER A 82 -13.67 7.71 5.83
CA SER A 82 -12.99 8.78 6.56
C SER A 82 -11.55 8.99 6.09
N ILE A 83 -10.73 7.93 6.17
CA ILE A 83 -9.31 8.00 5.80
C ILE A 83 -9.16 8.14 4.29
N GLY A 84 -9.93 7.37 3.52
CA GLY A 84 -9.92 7.47 2.06
C GLY A 84 -10.41 8.82 1.57
N GLY A 85 -11.37 9.44 2.26
CA GLY A 85 -11.84 10.79 1.91
C GLY A 85 -10.82 11.89 2.17
N TRP A 86 -10.07 11.80 3.26
CA TRP A 86 -8.93 12.70 3.49
C TRP A 86 -7.85 12.49 2.43
N LEU A 87 -7.50 11.23 2.13
CA LEU A 87 -6.52 10.89 1.10
C LEU A 87 -6.98 11.36 -0.29
N GLU A 88 -8.27 11.26 -0.60
CA GLU A 88 -8.88 11.80 -1.82
C GLU A 88 -8.71 13.32 -1.90
N GLY A 89 -8.89 14.04 -0.80
CA GLY A 89 -8.63 15.49 -0.75
C GLY A 89 -7.17 15.87 -1.02
N VAL A 90 -6.21 15.05 -0.56
CA VAL A 90 -4.77 15.32 -0.71
C VAL A 90 -4.20 14.82 -2.05
N TRP A 91 -4.67 13.67 -2.54
CA TRP A 91 -4.12 13.00 -3.73
C TRP A 91 -4.98 13.13 -4.99
N GLY A 92 -6.25 13.48 -4.83
CA GLY A 92 -7.28 13.38 -5.85
C GLY A 92 -7.90 11.98 -5.96
N ALA A 93 -9.17 11.94 -6.37
CA ALA A 93 -9.99 10.73 -6.45
C ALA A 93 -9.36 9.60 -7.28
N ARG A 94 -8.84 9.94 -8.48
CA ARG A 94 -8.25 8.95 -9.39
C ARG A 94 -7.03 8.26 -8.78
N ARG A 95 -6.15 9.03 -8.14
CA ARG A 95 -4.92 8.48 -7.55
C ARG A 95 -5.26 7.64 -6.32
N MET A 96 -6.15 8.11 -5.45
CA MET A 96 -6.62 7.35 -4.29
C MET A 96 -7.23 6.02 -4.73
N LEU A 97 -8.14 6.02 -5.72
CA LEU A 97 -8.74 4.80 -6.26
C LEU A 97 -7.68 3.83 -6.78
N LEU A 98 -6.75 4.30 -7.63
CA LEU A 98 -5.73 3.44 -8.24
C LEU A 98 -4.81 2.82 -7.19
N VAL A 99 -4.46 3.55 -6.13
CA VAL A 99 -3.63 3.01 -5.06
C VAL A 99 -4.41 2.01 -4.24
N THR A 100 -5.60 2.39 -3.77
CA THR A 100 -6.41 1.57 -2.88
C THR A 100 -6.89 0.31 -3.57
N LEU A 101 -7.71 0.44 -4.62
CA LEU A 101 -8.25 -0.71 -5.33
C LEU A 101 -7.17 -1.45 -6.12
N GLY A 102 -6.23 -0.73 -6.74
CA GLY A 102 -5.17 -1.35 -7.52
C GLY A 102 -4.20 -2.18 -6.67
N CYS A 103 -3.77 -1.68 -5.50
CA CYS A 103 -2.92 -2.48 -4.60
C CYS A 103 -3.68 -3.68 -4.02
N THR A 104 -4.97 -3.54 -3.70
CA THR A 104 -5.79 -4.68 -3.27
C THR A 104 -5.87 -5.72 -4.37
N VAL A 105 -6.28 -5.36 -5.59
CA VAL A 105 -6.37 -6.29 -6.73
C VAL A 105 -5.02 -6.97 -7.00
N LEU A 106 -3.91 -6.21 -6.99
CA LEU A 106 -2.56 -6.76 -7.15
C LEU A 106 -2.19 -7.76 -6.04
N ALA A 107 -2.59 -7.47 -4.79
CA ALA A 107 -2.40 -8.40 -3.68
C ALA A 107 -3.19 -9.69 -3.88
N GLY A 108 -4.45 -9.61 -4.31
CA GLY A 108 -5.27 -10.78 -4.64
C GLY A 108 -4.69 -11.60 -5.80
N LEU A 109 -4.21 -10.95 -6.85
CA LEU A 109 -3.54 -11.60 -7.97
C LEU A 109 -2.27 -12.33 -7.51
N ALA A 110 -1.42 -11.66 -6.74
CA ALA A 110 -0.19 -12.25 -6.23
C ALA A 110 -0.47 -13.43 -5.28
N THR A 111 -1.43 -13.30 -4.36
CA THR A 111 -1.89 -14.41 -3.50
C THR A 111 -2.37 -15.58 -4.33
N SER A 112 -3.15 -15.33 -5.39
CA SER A 112 -3.70 -16.39 -6.24
C SER A 112 -2.65 -17.17 -7.01
N LEU A 113 -1.49 -16.55 -7.27
CA LEU A 113 -0.34 -17.20 -7.90
C LEU A 113 0.54 -17.94 -6.87
N ILE A 114 0.66 -17.41 -5.65
CA ILE A 114 1.57 -17.94 -4.62
C ILE A 114 0.95 -19.14 -3.89
N ILE A 115 -0.30 -19.05 -3.45
CA ILE A 115 -0.92 -20.06 -2.58
C ILE A 115 -0.94 -21.47 -3.20
N PRO A 116 -1.32 -21.67 -4.48
CA PRO A 116 -1.35 -23.00 -5.09
C PRO A 116 0.01 -23.69 -5.17
N LEU A 117 1.12 -22.93 -5.08
CA LEU A 117 2.48 -23.46 -5.08
C LEU A 117 2.91 -23.99 -3.70
N ILE A 118 2.19 -23.59 -2.65
CA ILE A 118 2.55 -23.89 -1.24
C ILE A 118 1.55 -24.86 -0.63
N LEU A 119 0.25 -24.65 -0.90
CA LEU A 119 -0.85 -25.42 -0.33
C LEU A 119 -1.63 -26.11 -1.44
N SER A 120 -1.92 -27.40 -1.23
CA SER A 120 -2.81 -28.17 -2.10
C SER A 120 -4.30 -27.89 -1.87
N GLY A 121 -4.63 -27.05 -0.88
CA GLY A 121 -6.00 -26.66 -0.55
C GLY A 121 -6.46 -25.42 -1.31
N THR A 122 -7.77 -25.18 -1.32
CA THR A 122 -8.42 -23.99 -1.91
C THR A 122 -8.96 -23.06 -0.81
N PRO A 123 -8.10 -22.36 -0.05
CA PRO A 123 -8.56 -21.39 0.92
C PRO A 123 -9.28 -20.24 0.20
N LEU A 124 -10.35 -19.73 0.81
CA LEU A 124 -11.10 -18.59 0.30
C LEU A 124 -10.67 -17.32 1.02
N TYR A 125 -10.42 -16.24 0.28
CA TYR A 125 -10.02 -14.96 0.85
C TYR A 125 -11.06 -13.86 0.59
N ALA A 126 -11.31 -13.07 1.63
CA ALA A 126 -12.04 -11.82 1.59
C ALA A 126 -11.04 -10.65 1.62
N GLY A 127 -11.32 -9.59 0.86
CA GLY A 127 -10.37 -8.49 0.62
C GLY A 127 -10.76 -7.16 1.26
N GLY A 128 -11.88 -7.11 2.00
CA GLY A 128 -12.35 -5.91 2.67
C GLY A 128 -11.34 -5.34 3.67
N THR A 129 -10.73 -6.20 4.50
CA THR A 129 -9.63 -5.83 5.40
C THR A 129 -8.42 -5.29 4.65
N VAL A 130 -8.05 -5.90 3.52
CA VAL A 130 -6.90 -5.52 2.70
C VAL A 130 -7.02 -4.09 2.20
N MET A 131 -8.21 -3.73 1.69
CA MET A 131 -8.45 -2.38 1.20
C MET A 131 -8.38 -1.34 2.32
N ALA A 132 -8.92 -1.66 3.49
CA ALA A 132 -8.87 -0.80 4.67
C ALA A 132 -7.44 -0.65 5.22
N SER A 133 -6.66 -1.74 5.28
CA SER A 133 -5.28 -1.76 5.78
C SER A 133 -4.34 -0.97 4.86
N ILE A 134 -4.53 -1.07 3.53
CA ILE A 134 -3.83 -0.25 2.54
C ILE A 134 -4.10 1.24 2.76
N LEU A 135 -5.36 1.66 2.89
CA LEU A 135 -5.72 3.06 3.14
C LEU A 135 -5.15 3.58 4.46
N TRP A 136 -5.23 2.77 5.51
CA TRP A 136 -4.69 3.11 6.82
C TRP A 136 -3.19 3.41 6.74
N VAL A 137 -2.42 2.49 6.15
CA VAL A 137 -0.97 2.63 6.05
C VAL A 137 -0.59 3.74 5.07
N ALA A 138 -1.30 3.88 3.95
CA ALA A 138 -1.14 5.00 3.03
C ALA A 138 -1.28 6.35 3.74
N TYR A 139 -2.33 6.50 4.56
CA TYR A 139 -2.56 7.73 5.32
C TYR A 139 -1.42 8.04 6.30
N GLY A 140 -1.02 7.05 7.11
CA GLY A 140 0.08 7.23 8.06
C GLY A 140 1.39 7.60 7.36
N LEU A 141 1.72 6.93 6.25
CA LEU A 141 2.91 7.23 5.45
C LEU A 141 2.84 8.58 4.75
N THR A 142 1.66 9.04 4.35
CA THR A 142 1.47 10.37 3.73
C THR A 142 1.81 11.48 4.69
N ILE A 143 1.41 11.35 5.97
CA ILE A 143 1.72 12.34 6.99
C ILE A 143 3.16 12.19 7.49
N GLY A 144 3.68 10.96 7.50
CA GLY A 144 5.08 10.67 7.80
C GLY A 144 5.44 11.04 9.24
N ARG A 145 6.34 12.02 9.42
CA ARG A 145 6.74 12.51 10.75
C ARG A 145 5.80 13.59 11.31
N GLY A 146 4.81 14.04 10.53
CA GLY A 146 3.81 15.00 11.00
C GLY A 146 2.92 14.42 12.10
N GLN A 147 2.32 15.30 12.90
CA GLN A 147 1.31 14.89 13.87
C GLN A 147 -0.05 14.77 13.19
N THR A 148 -0.70 13.65 13.47
CA THR A 148 -2.10 13.38 13.14
C THR A 148 -2.88 13.40 14.44
N ASN A 149 -4.06 14.01 14.44
CA ASN A 149 -4.99 13.86 15.56
C ASN A 149 -6.00 12.76 15.20
N PHE A 150 -5.73 11.55 15.67
CA PHE A 150 -6.64 10.44 15.52
C PHE A 150 -7.47 10.33 16.80
N TRP A 151 -8.76 10.71 16.72
CA TRP A 151 -9.71 10.54 17.83
C TRP A 151 -9.28 11.20 19.15
N GLY A 152 -8.66 12.38 19.08
CA GLY A 152 -8.19 13.13 20.25
C GLY A 152 -6.78 12.75 20.72
N ILE A 153 -6.17 11.73 20.12
CA ILE A 153 -4.82 11.28 20.46
C ILE A 153 -3.83 11.82 19.41
N PRO A 154 -2.88 12.68 19.79
CA PRO A 154 -1.82 13.13 18.89
C PRO A 154 -0.81 12.00 18.68
N LEU A 155 -0.72 11.50 17.45
CA LEU A 155 0.20 10.45 17.07
C LEU A 155 0.95 10.84 15.78
N SER A 156 2.21 10.43 15.66
CA SER A 156 2.92 10.60 14.39
C SER A 156 2.34 9.70 13.29
N GLY A 157 2.32 10.17 12.05
CA GLY A 157 1.82 9.39 10.91
C GLY A 157 2.51 8.02 10.76
N ASN A 158 3.83 7.98 10.93
CA ASN A 158 4.61 6.74 10.87
C ASN A 158 4.21 5.74 11.97
N ALA A 159 3.98 6.23 13.19
CA ALA A 159 3.48 5.36 14.26
C ALA A 159 2.07 4.86 13.95
N PHE A 160 1.21 5.71 13.38
CA PHE A 160 -0.13 5.31 12.95
C PHE A 160 -0.11 4.24 11.84
N ALA A 161 0.79 4.37 10.86
CA ALA A 161 1.03 3.32 9.86
C ALA A 161 1.56 2.02 10.50
N GLY A 162 2.46 2.14 11.48
CA GLY A 162 2.97 1.01 12.26
C GLY A 162 1.88 0.25 13.00
N ILE A 163 0.89 0.96 13.56
CA ILE A 163 -0.28 0.34 14.20
C ILE A 163 -1.11 -0.45 13.18
N GLY A 164 -1.36 0.12 11.99
CA GLY A 164 -2.06 -0.59 10.92
C GLY A 164 -1.37 -1.89 10.51
N ALA A 165 -0.04 -1.86 10.33
CA ALA A 165 0.75 -3.06 10.09
C ALA A 165 0.74 -4.03 11.29
N GLY A 166 0.72 -3.48 12.50
CA GLY A 166 0.60 -4.22 13.76
C GLY A 166 -0.69 -5.05 13.85
N PHE A 167 -1.82 -4.55 13.32
CA PHE A 167 -3.07 -5.32 13.27
C PHE A 167 -2.97 -6.54 12.35
N VAL A 168 -2.31 -6.41 11.20
CA VAL A 168 -2.06 -7.56 10.30
C VAL A 168 -1.14 -8.58 10.99
N LEU A 169 -0.08 -8.11 11.66
CA LEU A 169 0.81 -8.98 12.43
C LEU A 169 0.06 -9.67 13.59
N LEU A 170 -0.81 -8.95 14.29
CA LEU A 170 -1.63 -9.52 15.35
C LEU A 170 -2.52 -10.63 14.78
N GLY A 171 -3.16 -10.42 13.63
CA GLY A 171 -3.96 -11.43 12.95
C GLY A 171 -3.18 -12.70 12.64
N ILE A 172 -1.92 -12.56 12.20
CA ILE A 172 -1.00 -13.68 11.98
C ILE A 172 -0.70 -14.43 13.29
N LEU A 173 -0.42 -13.71 14.37
CA LEU A 173 -0.07 -14.29 15.67
C LEU A 173 -1.26 -14.98 16.35
N THR A 174 -2.47 -14.48 16.15
CA THR A 174 -3.69 -15.05 16.74
C THR A 174 -4.22 -16.28 16.02
N ALA A 175 -3.67 -16.62 14.84
CA ALA A 175 -4.10 -17.77 14.04
C ALA A 175 -3.69 -19.15 14.62
N GLY A 176 -3.00 -19.17 15.77
CA GLY A 176 -2.56 -20.39 16.46
C GLY A 176 -1.32 -21.06 15.85
N ASN A 177 -1.17 -21.03 14.53
CA ASN A 177 0.04 -21.45 13.83
C ASN A 177 0.60 -20.28 13.00
N LEU A 178 1.86 -19.93 13.22
CA LEU A 178 2.49 -18.77 12.57
C LEU A 178 2.54 -18.89 11.05
N PHE A 179 2.84 -20.09 10.53
CA PHE A 179 2.95 -20.34 9.09
C PHE A 179 1.57 -20.25 8.42
N LEU A 180 0.57 -20.94 8.97
CA LEU A 180 -0.79 -20.90 8.44
C LEU A 180 -1.43 -19.51 8.62
N GLY A 181 -1.14 -18.82 9.72
CA GLY A 181 -1.57 -17.45 9.95
C GLY A 181 -0.99 -16.48 8.93
N PHE A 182 0.30 -16.63 8.60
CA PHE A 182 0.94 -15.85 7.54
C PHE A 182 0.28 -16.09 6.17
N LEU A 183 0.01 -17.36 5.82
CA LEU A 183 -0.68 -17.69 4.58
C LEU A 183 -2.14 -17.23 4.55
N GLY A 184 -2.82 -17.20 5.70
CA GLY A 184 -4.17 -16.68 5.86
C GLY A 184 -4.25 -15.15 5.69
N GLN A 185 -3.22 -14.44 6.14
CA GLN A 185 -3.10 -12.98 6.02
C GLN A 185 -2.27 -12.53 4.82
N LEU A 186 -1.98 -13.45 3.87
CA LEU A 186 -1.10 -13.17 2.75
C LEU A 186 -1.59 -11.98 1.87
N PRO A 187 -2.89 -11.85 1.54
CA PRO A 187 -3.39 -10.68 0.82
C PRO A 187 -3.11 -9.36 1.56
N ASP A 188 -3.30 -9.31 2.87
CA ASP A 188 -3.03 -8.11 3.68
C ASP A 188 -1.53 -7.79 3.70
N VAL A 189 -0.67 -8.79 3.91
CA VAL A 189 0.80 -8.62 3.89
C VAL A 189 1.28 -8.10 2.53
N LEU A 190 0.79 -8.67 1.43
CA LEU A 190 1.14 -8.23 0.08
C LEU A 190 0.59 -6.84 -0.23
N GLY A 191 -0.64 -6.53 0.21
CA GLY A 191 -1.23 -5.21 0.11
C GLY A 191 -0.40 -4.14 0.81
N LEU A 192 0.01 -4.41 2.05
CA LEU A 192 0.91 -3.56 2.83
C LEU A 192 2.27 -3.38 2.15
N LEU A 193 2.83 -4.45 1.58
CA LEU A 193 4.08 -4.39 0.83
C LEU A 193 3.94 -3.48 -0.41
N PHE A 194 2.89 -3.67 -1.21
CA PHE A 194 2.67 -2.88 -2.42
C PHE A 194 2.43 -1.40 -2.13
N VAL A 195 1.59 -1.07 -1.14
CA VAL A 195 1.37 0.32 -0.76
C VAL A 195 2.64 0.95 -0.21
N PHE A 196 3.44 0.21 0.57
CA PHE A 196 4.71 0.71 1.09
C PHE A 196 5.71 0.99 -0.04
N ILE A 197 5.84 0.08 -1.01
CA ILE A 197 6.68 0.25 -2.20
C ILE A 197 6.23 1.48 -3.01
N TYR A 198 4.92 1.62 -3.21
CA TYR A 198 4.34 2.76 -3.93
C TYR A 198 4.61 4.09 -3.20
N MET A 199 4.39 4.13 -1.88
CA MET A 199 4.59 5.31 -1.04
C MET A 199 6.04 5.74 -0.88
N LYS A 200 6.96 4.78 -0.74
CA LYS A 200 8.40 5.08 -0.63
C LYS A 200 9.03 5.46 -1.98
N GLY A 201 8.23 5.49 -3.05
CA GLY A 201 8.65 6.01 -4.34
C GLY A 201 9.51 5.04 -5.12
N ALA A 202 9.03 3.82 -5.33
CA ALA A 202 9.42 3.02 -6.48
C ALA A 202 8.94 3.70 -7.78
N ASN A 203 9.48 4.89 -8.05
CA ASN A 203 9.38 5.50 -9.36
C ASN A 203 10.34 4.69 -10.24
N PRO A 204 9.84 3.91 -11.22
CA PRO A 204 10.67 3.01 -12.02
C PRO A 204 11.81 3.75 -12.69
N ARG A 205 11.62 5.04 -13.04
CA ARG A 205 12.68 5.92 -13.55
C ARG A 205 13.76 6.22 -12.52
N ARG A 206 13.43 6.39 -11.25
CA ARG A 206 14.39 6.72 -10.17
C ARG A 206 15.18 5.50 -9.71
N LEU A 207 14.56 4.31 -9.73
CA LEU A 207 15.25 3.03 -9.51
C LEU A 207 16.18 2.70 -10.68
N TRP A 208 15.72 2.92 -11.92
CA TRP A 208 16.54 2.78 -13.12
C TRP A 208 17.74 3.75 -13.10
N LEU A 209 17.53 5.00 -12.69
CA LEU A 209 18.61 5.98 -12.51
C LEU A 209 19.61 5.56 -11.44
N HIS A 210 19.18 5.01 -10.29
CA HIS A 210 20.11 4.48 -9.29
C HIS A 210 20.90 3.28 -9.81
N PHE A 211 20.26 2.40 -10.59
CA PHE A 211 20.92 1.26 -11.21
C PHE A 211 21.95 1.71 -12.27
N GLN A 212 21.61 2.72 -13.07
CA GLN A 212 22.54 3.36 -14.01
C GLN A 212 23.71 4.03 -13.29
N HIS A 213 23.47 4.77 -12.20
CA HIS A 213 24.53 5.39 -11.40
C HIS A 213 25.46 4.34 -10.78
N TRP A 214 24.91 3.24 -10.26
CA TRP A 214 25.71 2.14 -9.71
C TRP A 214 26.58 1.46 -10.78
N ARG A 215 26.03 1.26 -11.99
CA ARG A 215 26.77 0.70 -13.13
C ARG A 215 27.86 1.66 -13.63
N LEU A 216 27.56 2.96 -13.72
CA LEU A 216 28.51 4.01 -14.05
C LEU A 216 29.63 4.14 -13.00
N GLN A 217 29.30 4.08 -11.71
CA GLN A 217 30.29 4.12 -10.64
C GLN A 217 31.24 2.90 -10.67
N ARG A 218 30.73 1.71 -11.03
CA ARG A 218 31.59 0.53 -11.25
C ARG A 218 32.53 0.70 -12.45
N GLN A 219 32.04 1.29 -13.55
CA GLN A 219 32.87 1.56 -14.73
C GLN A 219 33.91 2.67 -14.48
N LEU A 220 33.53 3.72 -13.74
CA LEU A 220 34.41 4.83 -13.39
C LEU A 220 35.46 4.43 -12.36
N ARG A 221 35.15 3.57 -11.37
CA ARG A 221 36.15 3.00 -10.46
C ARG A 221 37.19 2.14 -11.19
N GLY A 222 36.80 1.47 -12.28
CA GLY A 222 37.72 0.75 -13.15
C GLY A 222 38.63 1.68 -13.97
N ARG A 223 38.10 2.80 -14.48
CA ARG A 223 38.85 3.78 -15.29
C ARG A 223 39.72 4.75 -14.48
N ALA A 224 39.29 5.11 -13.27
CA ALA A 224 40.03 6.00 -12.37
C ALA A 224 41.36 5.41 -11.89
N ARG A 225 41.57 4.09 -12.02
CA ARG A 225 42.86 3.44 -11.78
C ARG A 225 43.96 3.88 -12.75
N ASN A 226 43.59 4.40 -13.92
CA ASN A 226 44.54 4.85 -14.96
C ASN A 226 44.71 6.37 -15.03
N LEU A 227 44.04 7.13 -14.15
CA LEU A 227 44.18 8.58 -14.11
C LEU A 227 45.22 8.97 -13.07
N ARG A 228 46.44 9.26 -13.54
CA ARG A 228 47.52 9.83 -12.74
C ARG A 228 47.18 11.30 -12.47
N VAL A 229 47.03 11.66 -11.20
CA VAL A 229 46.86 13.05 -10.76
C VAL A 229 48.11 13.82 -11.18
N VAL A 230 47.96 14.80 -12.07
CA VAL A 230 49.01 15.78 -12.38
C VAL A 230 48.92 16.85 -11.30
N SER A 231 49.85 16.80 -10.34
CA SER A 231 50.03 17.85 -9.34
C SER A 231 50.49 19.15 -10.02
N HIS A 232 49.97 20.28 -9.56
CA HIS A 232 50.27 21.63 -10.07
C HIS A 232 51.60 22.20 -9.54
N ASP A 233 52.52 21.35 -9.08
CA ASP A 233 53.87 21.78 -8.68
C ASP A 233 54.83 21.72 -9.88
N ARG A 234 54.54 22.54 -10.90
CA ARG A 234 55.54 22.94 -11.88
C ARG A 234 55.85 24.42 -11.64
N PRO A 235 57.09 24.79 -11.26
CA PRO A 235 57.50 26.18 -11.30
C PRO A 235 57.38 26.65 -12.76
N SER A 236 56.68 27.75 -12.96
CA SER A 236 56.56 28.45 -14.24
C SER A 236 57.95 28.91 -14.68
N ASP A 237 58.59 28.13 -15.55
CA ASP A 237 59.82 28.53 -16.23
C ASP A 237 59.45 29.48 -17.38
N ASP A 238 58.96 30.67 -17.01
CA ASP A 238 58.65 31.80 -17.90
C ASP A 238 59.96 32.50 -18.30
N ARG A 239 60.87 31.74 -18.93
CA ARG A 239 62.21 32.24 -19.32
C ARG A 239 62.34 32.59 -20.81
N TYR A 240 61.26 32.50 -21.58
CA TYR A 240 61.29 32.68 -23.04
C TYR A 240 60.19 33.61 -23.60
N LEU A 241 59.67 34.54 -22.79
CA LEU A 241 58.83 35.63 -23.30
C LEU A 241 59.57 36.96 -23.10
N ASN A 242 60.53 37.22 -24.00
CA ASN A 242 61.04 38.54 -24.35
C ASN A 242 60.65 38.82 -25.81
#